data_AF-A0A7C8B292-F1
#
_entry.id   AF-A0A7C8B292-F1
#
_cell.length_a   1.000
_cell.length_b   1.000
_cell.length_c   1.000
_cell.angle_alpha   90.00
_cell.angle_beta   90.00
_cell.angle_gamma   90.00
#
_symmetry.space_group_name_H-M   'P 1'
#
loop_
_entity.id
_entity.type
_entity.pdbx_description
1 polymer ?
#
loop_
_entity_poly.entity_id
_entity_poly.type
_entity_poly.pdbx_seq_one_letter_code
_entity_poly.pdbx_strand_id
1 'polypeptide(L)'
;MIRKISGAFTGGALGALIDSVNIWILGQAGITTLLGIRLHPQFTASWLYPRLVWGGLWAMLLLLPFSRQKTAMRGVIMSLAPTTMMFVLVFPEMGLGLLGLKAGLLTPLLVLLLNFIYGMVASFWHKSCA
;
A
#
# COMPACT_ATOMS: atom_id res chain seq x y z
N MET A 1 -15.70 -3.57 20.17
CA MET A 1 -14.24 -3.61 19.91
C MET A 1 -13.92 -4.47 18.69
N ILE A 2 -14.42 -5.72 18.63
CA ILE A 2 -14.23 -6.63 17.48
C ILE A 2 -14.59 -6.01 16.12
N ARG A 3 -15.73 -5.31 16.00
CA ARG A 3 -16.17 -4.65 14.75
C ARG A 3 -15.18 -3.61 14.21
N LYS A 4 -14.49 -2.88 15.11
CA LYS A 4 -13.50 -1.86 14.71
C LYS A 4 -12.22 -2.52 14.21
N ILE A 5 -11.78 -3.58 14.89
CA ILE A 5 -10.59 -4.36 14.52
C ILE A 5 -10.81 -5.06 13.18
N SER A 6 -11.94 -5.76 13.01
CA SER A 6 -12.27 -6.42 11.74
C SER A 6 -12.45 -5.40 10.62
N GLY A 7 -13.06 -4.25 10.89
CA GLY A 7 -13.19 -3.16 9.92
C GLY A 7 -11.84 -2.57 9.49
N ALA A 8 -10.90 -2.36 10.42
CA ALA A 8 -9.55 -1.89 10.10
C ALA A 8 -8.79 -2.92 9.25
N PHE A 9 -8.77 -4.19 9.65
CA PHE A 9 -8.06 -5.25 8.92
C PHE A 9 -8.66 -5.46 7.51
N THR A 10 -9.99 -5.55 7.40
CA THR A 10 -10.67 -5.72 6.11
C THR A 10 -10.46 -4.52 5.20
N GLY A 11 -10.52 -3.30 5.76
CA GLY A 11 -10.22 -2.08 5.02
C GLY A 11 -8.80 -2.06 4.47
N GLY A 12 -7.82 -2.50 5.28
CA GLY A 12 -6.44 -2.66 4.84
C GLY A 12 -6.26 -3.72 3.76
N ALA A 13 -6.88 -4.88 3.91
CA ALA A 13 -6.83 -5.94 2.90
C ALA A 13 -7.44 -5.47 1.57
N LEU A 14 -8.58 -4.76 1.61
CA LEU A 14 -9.20 -4.17 0.42
C LEU A 14 -8.34 -3.08 -0.22
N GLY A 15 -7.75 -2.20 0.60
CA GLY A 15 -6.79 -1.21 0.12
C GLY A 15 -5.61 -1.87 -0.60
N ALA A 16 -5.07 -2.95 -0.03
CA ALA A 16 -3.92 -3.65 -0.57
C ALA A 16 -4.26 -4.44 -1.84
N LEU A 17 -5.50 -4.91 -1.95
CA LEU A 17 -6.02 -5.50 -3.17
C LEU A 17 -6.08 -4.46 -4.29
N ILE A 18 -6.67 -3.28 -4.02
CA ILE A 18 -6.76 -2.18 -5.00
C ILE A 18 -5.36 -1.72 -5.42
N ASP A 19 -4.46 -1.57 -4.45
CA ASP A 19 -3.05 -1.24 -4.69
C ASP A 19 -2.35 -2.26 -5.61
N SER A 20 -2.52 -3.55 -5.31
CA SER A 20 -1.93 -4.65 -6.06
C SER A 20 -2.51 -4.78 -7.47
N VAL A 21 -3.81 -4.53 -7.64
CA VAL A 21 -4.45 -4.49 -8.96
C VAL A 21 -3.95 -3.29 -9.77
N ASN A 22 -3.84 -2.11 -9.15
CA ASN A 22 -3.34 -0.91 -9.83
C ASN A 22 -1.91 -1.12 -10.35
N ILE A 23 -0.99 -1.60 -9.51
CA ILE A 23 0.40 -1.83 -9.96
C ILE A 23 0.49 -2.90 -11.05
N TRP A 24 -0.37 -3.93 -10.99
CA TRP A 24 -0.41 -4.96 -12.03
C TRP A 24 -0.94 -4.41 -13.36
N ILE A 25 -2.03 -3.64 -13.35
CA ILE A 25 -2.57 -2.99 -14.55
C ILE A 25 -1.53 -2.04 -15.16
N LEU A 26 -0.86 -1.22 -14.34
CA LEU A 26 0.21 -0.32 -14.81
C LEU A 26 1.38 -1.10 -15.44
N GLY A 27 1.70 -2.28 -14.89
CA GLY A 27 2.70 -3.19 -15.43
C GLY A 27 2.30 -3.80 -16.77
N GLN A 28 1.05 -4.26 -16.90
CA GLN A 28 0.51 -4.84 -18.13
C GLN A 28 0.31 -3.80 -19.25
N ALA A 29 -0.08 -2.57 -18.88
CA ALA A 29 -0.23 -1.45 -19.81
C ALA A 29 1.11 -0.88 -20.29
N GLY A 30 2.25 -1.36 -19.77
CA GLY A 30 3.58 -0.86 -20.10
C GLY A 30 3.87 0.54 -19.55
N ILE A 31 3.01 1.09 -18.69
CA ILE A 31 3.19 2.42 -18.08
C ILE A 31 4.42 2.40 -17.16
N THR A 32 4.63 1.31 -16.42
CA THR A 32 5.86 1.16 -15.61
C THR A 32 7.10 1.23 -16.50
N THR A 33 7.09 0.55 -17.65
CA THR A 33 8.20 0.58 -18.61
C THR A 33 8.39 1.96 -19.25
N LEU A 34 7.31 2.66 -19.61
CA LEU A 34 7.35 4.04 -20.13
C LEU A 34 7.97 5.02 -19.11
N LEU A 35 7.70 4.82 -17.83
CA LEU A 35 8.28 5.60 -16.74
C LEU A 35 9.71 5.17 -16.35
N GLY A 36 10.30 4.22 -17.08
CA GLY A 36 11.63 3.67 -16.80
C GLY A 36 11.67 2.78 -15.55
N ILE A 37 10.52 2.30 -15.08
CA ILE A 37 10.36 1.47 -13.89
C ILE A 37 10.35 -0.01 -14.30
N ARG A 38 11.38 -0.75 -13.89
CA ARG A 38 11.54 -2.20 -14.10
C ARG A 38 10.85 -3.01 -13.00
N LEU A 39 9.57 -2.72 -12.74
CA LEU A 39 8.72 -3.51 -11.86
C LEU A 39 7.60 -4.14 -12.68
N HIS A 40 7.71 -5.45 -12.88
CA HIS A 40 6.71 -6.26 -13.56
C HIS A 40 6.23 -7.37 -12.61
N PRO A 41 5.33 -7.05 -11.68
CA PRO A 41 4.78 -8.08 -10.80
C PRO A 41 3.91 -9.05 -11.62
N GLN A 42 4.14 -10.34 -11.43
CA GLN A 42 3.22 -11.36 -11.90
C GLN A 42 2.05 -11.45 -10.93
N PHE A 43 0.82 -11.42 -11.43
CA PHE A 43 -0.40 -11.50 -10.61
C PHE A 43 -0.64 -12.95 -10.17
N THR A 44 0.20 -13.43 -9.26
CA THR A 44 0.11 -14.77 -8.68
C THR A 44 -0.43 -14.72 -7.27
N ALA A 45 -1.06 -15.81 -6.82
CA ALA A 45 -1.56 -15.92 -5.46
C ALA A 45 -0.45 -15.78 -4.41
N SER A 46 0.74 -16.31 -4.70
CA SER A 46 1.92 -16.22 -3.81
C SER A 46 2.44 -14.79 -3.64
N TRP A 47 2.25 -13.92 -4.62
CA TRP A 47 2.61 -12.51 -4.55
C TRP A 47 1.51 -11.66 -3.89
N LEU A 48 0.25 -11.95 -4.21
CA LEU A 48 -0.90 -11.18 -3.72
C LEU A 48 -1.19 -11.46 -2.23
N TYR A 49 -1.17 -12.73 -1.82
CA TYR A 49 -1.52 -13.14 -0.46
C TYR A 49 -0.75 -12.39 0.64
N PRO A 50 0.60 -12.35 0.65
CA PRO A 50 1.34 -11.63 1.68
C PRO A 50 1.01 -10.13 1.68
N ARG A 51 0.77 -9.52 0.51
CA ARG A 51 0.40 -8.10 0.41
C ARG A 51 -0.94 -7.81 1.08
N LEU A 52 -1.93 -8.69 0.90
CA LEU A 52 -3.24 -8.55 1.55
C LEU A 52 -3.12 -8.66 3.08
N VAL A 53 -2.36 -9.64 3.56
CA VAL A 53 -2.15 -9.87 5.00
C VAL A 53 -1.43 -8.69 5.62
N TRP A 54 -0.29 -8.29 5.05
CA TRP A 54 0.48 -7.13 5.53
C TRP A 54 -0.33 -5.83 5.42
N GLY A 55 -1.07 -5.65 4.33
CA GLY A 55 -1.98 -4.51 4.16
C GLY A 55 -3.05 -4.44 5.23
N GLY A 56 -3.64 -5.57 5.63
CA GLY A 56 -4.57 -5.65 6.75
C GLY A 56 -3.92 -5.32 8.09
N LEU A 57 -2.70 -5.82 8.34
CA LEU A 57 -1.95 -5.55 9.57
C LEU A 57 -1.57 -4.07 9.70
N TRP A 58 -1.07 -3.45 8.63
CA TRP A 58 -0.71 -2.03 8.64
C TRP A 58 -1.92 -1.11 8.86
N ALA A 59 -3.10 -1.51 8.36
CA ALA A 59 -4.32 -0.75 8.59
C ALA A 59 -4.80 -0.80 10.05
N MET A 60 -4.29 -1.70 10.89
CA MET A 60 -4.57 -1.67 12.33
C MET A 60 -4.06 -0.38 13.00
N LEU A 61 -3.10 0.32 12.40
CA LEU A 61 -2.69 1.65 12.85
C LEU A 61 -3.85 2.67 12.82
N LEU A 62 -4.90 2.44 12.02
CA LEU A 62 -6.13 3.23 12.03
C LEU A 62 -6.95 3.06 13.32
N LEU A 63 -6.63 2.10 14.18
CA LEU A 63 -7.25 1.97 15.50
C LEU A 63 -6.63 2.94 16.51
N LEU A 64 -5.38 3.38 16.30
CA LEU A 64 -4.71 4.32 17.17
C LEU A 64 -5.42 5.68 17.11
N PRO A 65 -5.69 6.35 18.26
CA PRO A 65 -6.39 7.63 18.33
C PRO A 65 -5.52 8.81 17.84
N PHE A 66 -4.87 8.68 16.70
CA PHE A 66 -4.10 9.75 16.06
C PHE A 66 -5.05 10.76 15.42
N SER A 67 -5.34 11.82 16.19
CA SER A 67 -5.82 13.15 15.82
C SER A 67 -7.22 13.27 15.16
N ARG A 68 -7.86 14.43 15.37
CA ARG A 68 -9.17 14.88 14.82
C ARG A 68 -9.13 15.14 13.30
N GLN A 69 -8.26 14.47 12.55
CA GLN A 69 -8.08 14.74 11.13
C GLN A 69 -9.20 14.15 10.27
N LYS A 70 -9.37 14.72 9.07
CA LYS A 70 -10.29 14.21 8.04
C LYS A 70 -9.94 12.75 7.72
N THR A 71 -10.96 11.91 7.56
CA THR A 71 -10.83 10.44 7.38
C THR A 71 -9.80 10.06 6.32
N ALA A 72 -9.85 10.66 5.13
CA ALA A 72 -8.88 10.38 4.06
C ALA A 72 -7.43 10.69 4.46
N MET A 73 -7.18 11.81 5.14
CA MET A 73 -5.84 12.24 5.53
C MET A 73 -5.23 11.32 6.59
N ARG A 74 -6.06 10.80 7.50
CA ARG A 74 -5.64 9.77 8.46
C ARG A 74 -5.17 8.51 7.76
N GLY A 75 -5.87 8.07 6.71
CA GLY A 75 -5.46 6.97 5.85
C GLY A 75 -4.10 7.19 5.19
N VAL A 76 -3.91 8.35 4.57
CA VAL A 76 -2.66 8.73 3.91
C VAL A 76 -1.50 8.75 4.89
N ILE A 77 -1.66 9.36 6.07
CA ILE A 77 -0.61 9.39 7.10
C ILE A 77 -0.24 7.97 7.55
N MET A 78 -1.22 7.11 7.79
CA MET A 78 -0.95 5.73 8.20
C MET A 78 -0.29 4.91 7.09
N SER A 79 -0.56 5.20 5.82
CA SER A 79 0.12 4.55 4.68
C SER A 79 1.60 4.92 4.53
N LEU A 80 2.08 5.97 5.21
CA LEU A 80 3.50 6.30 5.23
C LEU A 80 4.32 5.23 5.98
N ALA A 81 3.73 4.53 6.95
CA ALA A 81 4.41 3.45 7.67
C ALA A 81 4.76 2.25 6.75
N PRO A 82 3.81 1.63 6.03
CA PRO A 82 4.14 0.60 5.05
C PRO A 82 5.01 1.13 3.92
N THR A 83 4.84 2.38 3.49
CA THR A 83 5.71 3.00 2.46
C THR A 83 7.17 3.07 2.92
N THR A 84 7.41 3.52 4.16
CA THR A 84 8.76 3.60 4.73
C THR A 84 9.37 2.21 4.87
N MET A 85 8.60 1.22 5.32
CA MET A 85 9.04 -0.17 5.38
C MET A 85 9.44 -0.69 3.98
N MET A 86 8.63 -0.40 2.96
CA MET A 86 8.91 -0.79 1.58
C MET A 86 10.23 -0.21 1.09
N PHE A 87 10.48 1.07 1.38
CA PHE A 87 11.65 1.80 0.91
C PHE A 87 12.96 1.43 1.60
N VAL A 88 12.90 1.12 2.89
CA VAL A 88 14.09 0.94 3.74
C VAL A 88 14.43 -0.54 3.96
N LEU A 89 13.42 -1.43 3.94
CA LEU A 89 13.63 -2.85 4.20
C LEU A 89 13.42 -3.68 2.94
N VAL A 90 12.22 -3.62 2.35
CA VAL A 90 11.82 -4.54 1.27
C VAL A 90 12.62 -4.28 -0.02
N PHE A 91 12.77 -3.02 -0.44
CA PHE A 91 13.51 -2.69 -1.66
C PHE A 91 15.00 -3.02 -1.60
N PRO A 92 15.73 -2.74 -0.50
CA PRO A 92 17.09 -3.23 -0.32
C PRO A 92 17.19 -4.76 -0.36
N GLU A 93 16.29 -5.49 0.30
CA GLU A 93 16.25 -6.96 0.28
C GLU A 93 16.00 -7.52 -1.13
N MET A 94 15.17 -6.85 -1.93
CA MET A 94 14.95 -7.17 -3.35
C MET A 94 16.12 -6.78 -4.27
N GLY A 95 17.21 -6.22 -3.72
CA GLY A 95 18.36 -5.75 -4.49
C GLY A 95 18.14 -4.44 -5.25
N LEU A 96 16.99 -3.77 -5.05
CA LEU A 96 16.60 -2.53 -5.73
C LEU A 96 17.22 -1.26 -5.10
N GLY A 97 17.87 -1.43 -3.95
CA GLY A 97 18.50 -0.34 -3.20
C GLY A 97 17.51 0.50 -2.39
N LEU A 98 18.03 1.49 -1.64
CA LEU A 98 17.21 2.44 -0.88
C LEU A 98 16.24 3.17 -1.82
N LEU A 99 14.98 3.30 -1.40
CA LEU A 99 13.87 3.88 -2.18
C LEU A 99 13.55 3.14 -3.50
N GLY A 100 14.23 2.04 -3.83
CA GLY A 100 14.01 1.31 -5.09
C GLY A 100 14.57 2.01 -6.32
N LEU A 101 15.56 2.90 -6.17
CA LEU A 101 16.11 3.70 -7.27
C LEU A 101 16.71 2.85 -8.41
N LYS A 102 17.18 1.62 -8.14
CA LYS A 102 17.66 0.73 -9.19
C LYS A 102 16.55 0.18 -10.09
N ALA A 103 15.29 0.19 -9.61
CA ALA A 103 14.14 -0.14 -10.45
C ALA A 103 13.76 1.02 -11.38
N GLY A 104 14.12 2.27 -11.04
CA GLY A 104 13.83 3.47 -11.81
C GLY A 104 13.64 4.68 -10.90
N LEU A 105 13.99 5.89 -11.38
CA LEU A 105 13.94 7.13 -10.60
C LEU A 105 12.53 7.45 -10.07
N LEU A 106 11.49 7.07 -10.82
CA LEU A 106 10.09 7.32 -10.48
C LEU A 106 9.45 6.22 -9.61
N THR A 107 10.17 5.14 -9.32
CA THR A 107 9.69 4.05 -8.46
C THR A 107 9.20 4.52 -7.08
N PRO A 108 9.93 5.39 -6.34
CA PRO A 108 9.48 5.85 -5.03
C PRO A 108 8.17 6.64 -5.14
N LEU A 109 8.05 7.50 -6.17
CA LEU A 109 6.86 8.30 -6.39
C LEU A 109 5.65 7.42 -6.69
N LEU A 110 5.82 6.42 -7.57
CA LEU A 110 4.75 5.47 -7.90
C LEU A 110 4.26 4.73 -6.65
N VAL A 111 5.19 4.19 -5.86
CA VAL A 111 4.88 3.43 -4.64
C VAL A 111 4.18 4.30 -3.60
N LEU A 112 4.60 5.56 -3.46
CA LEU A 112 3.98 6.52 -2.55
C LEU A 112 2.52 6.80 -2.94
N LEU A 113 2.26 7.07 -4.23
CA LEU A 113 0.91 7.33 -4.74
C LEU A 113 -0.01 6.12 -4.58
N LEU A 114 0.52 4.94 -4.89
CA LEU A 114 -0.14 3.65 -4.71
C LEU A 114 -0.53 3.42 -3.23
N ASN A 115 0.42 3.62 -2.31
CA ASN A 115 0.14 3.53 -0.87
C ASN A 115 -0.86 4.58 -0.38
N PHE A 116 -0.91 5.78 -0.97
CA PHE A 116 -1.93 6.77 -0.64
C PHE A 116 -3.33 6.28 -1.01
N ILE A 117 -3.48 5.63 -2.17
CA ILE A 117 -4.75 4.99 -2.57
C ILE A 117 -5.13 3.92 -1.55
N TYR A 118 -4.20 3.04 -1.19
CA TYR A 118 -4.39 2.05 -0.12
C TYR A 118 -4.88 2.70 1.18
N GLY A 119 -4.21 3.74 1.65
CA GLY A 119 -4.52 4.42 2.91
C GLY A 119 -5.91 5.05 2.89
N MET A 120 -6.26 5.72 1.79
CA MET A 120 -7.59 6.30 1.61
C MET A 120 -8.68 5.22 1.66
N VAL A 121 -8.54 4.15 0.89
CA VAL A 121 -9.51 3.03 0.86
C VAL A 121 -9.66 2.43 2.26
N ALA A 122 -8.55 2.12 2.92
CA ALA A 122 -8.57 1.52 4.25
C ALA A 122 -9.30 2.41 5.28
N SER A 123 -9.08 3.73 5.21
CA SER A 123 -9.73 4.67 6.13
C SER A 123 -11.22 4.88 5.84
N PHE A 124 -11.61 4.96 4.58
CA PHE A 124 -13.02 5.05 4.19
C PHE A 124 -13.81 3.80 4.61
N TRP A 125 -13.22 2.62 4.40
CA TRP A 125 -13.82 1.37 4.85
C TRP A 125 -13.94 1.32 6.36
N HIS A 126 -12.86 1.65 7.09
CA HIS A 126 -12.87 1.66 8.55
C HIS A 126 -13.94 2.60 9.13
N LYS A 127 -14.12 3.79 8.56
CA LYS A 127 -15.19 4.72 8.96
C LYS A 127 -16.58 4.15 8.74
N SER A 128 -16.79 3.38 7.68
CA SER A 128 -18.09 2.78 7.37
C SER A 128 -18.47 1.67 8.36
N CYS A 129 -17.48 1.05 9.01
CA CYS A 129 -17.67 -0.02 10.00
C CYS A 129 -17.62 0.45 11.46
N ALA A 130 -17.07 1.64 11.73
CA ALA A 130 -16.85 2.18 13.09
C ALA A 130 -18.15 2.80 13.65
#